data_AF-A0A6A6T1Z2-F1
#
_entry.id   AF-A0A6A6T1Z2-F1
#
_cell.length_a   1.000
_cell.length_b   1.000
_cell.length_c   1.000
_cell.angle_alpha   90.00
_cell.angle_beta   90.00
_cell.angle_gamma   90.00
#
_symmetry.space_group_name_H-M   'P 1'
#
loop_
_entity.id
_entity.type
_entity.pdbx_description
1 polymer ?
#
loop_
_entity_poly.entity_id
_entity_poly.type
_entity_poly.pdbx_seq_one_letter_code
_entity_poly.pdbx_strand_id
1 'polypeptide(L)' 'LQFMQRQRALALWRDIIRSTAAISDPATGKDMRQFARAEFEQHRHVTDLAHIRFLVSSGKTQLDTMKASLLNSGILLMT' A
#
# COMPACT_ATOMS: atom_id res chain seq x y z
N LEU A 1 18.95 -7.98 9.68
CA LEU A 1 18.05 -6.79 9.60
C LEU A 1 17.33 -6.68 8.25
N GLN A 2 17.98 -6.85 7.09
CA GLN A 2 17.33 -6.79 5.77
C GLN A 2 16.12 -7.73 5.63
N PHE A 3 16.21 -8.97 6.12
CA PHE A 3 15.09 -9.92 6.09
C PHE A 3 13.82 -9.37 6.77
N MET A 4 13.95 -8.77 7.97
CA MET A 4 12.81 -8.18 8.67
C MET A 4 12.19 -7.01 7.91
N GLN A 5 13.01 -6.19 7.23
CA GLN A 5 12.49 -5.08 6.43
C GLN A 5 11.79 -5.58 5.16
N ARG A 6 12.32 -6.63 4.52
CA ARG A 6 11.63 -7.32 3.41
C ARG A 6 10.28 -7.87 3.85
N GLN A 7 10.18 -8.45 5.04
CA GLN A 7 8.91 -8.93 5.59
C GLN A 7 7.91 -7.79 5.81
N ARG A 8 8.35 -6.62 6.28
CA ARG A 8 7.48 -5.45 6.44
C ARG A 8 6.98 -4.90 5.11
N ALA A 9 7.85 -4.79 4.11
CA ALA A 9 7.44 -4.39 2.76
C ALA A 9 6.42 -5.35 2.16
N LEU A 10 6.64 -6.67 2.31
CA LEU A 10 5.68 -7.68 1.85
C LEU A 10 4.35 -7.65 2.63
N ALA A 11 4.39 -7.36 3.93
CA ALA A 11 3.17 -7.19 4.73
C ALA A 11 2.36 -5.98 4.25
N LEU A 12 3.01 -4.85 3.99
CA LEU A 12 2.37 -3.66 3.43
C LEU A 12 1.77 -3.96 2.04
N TRP A 13 2.51 -4.65 1.16
CA TRP A 13 2.00 -5.06 -0.14
C TRP A 13 0.71 -5.88 -0.04
N ARG A 14 0.67 -6.86 0.87
CA ARG A 14 -0.52 -7.70 1.08
C ARG A 14 -1.72 -6.88 1.59
N ASP A 15 -1.50 -5.91 2.47
CA ASP A 15 -2.56 -5.02 2.96
C ASP A 15 -3.10 -4.14 1.83
N ILE A 16 -2.24 -3.60 0.97
CA ILE A 16 -2.65 -2.84 -0.22
C ILE A 16 -3.50 -3.70 -1.16
N ILE A 17 -3.08 -4.93 -1.46
CA ILE A 17 -3.85 -5.82 -2.34
C ILE A 17 -5.23 -6.12 -1.76
N ARG A 18 -5.32 -6.42 -0.46
CA ARG A 18 -6.60 -6.66 0.21
C ARG A 18 -7.49 -5.42 0.18
N SER A 19 -6.92 -4.26 0.51
CA SER A 19 -7.65 -3.00 0.60
C SER A 19 -8.18 -2.56 -0.77
N THR A 20 -7.36 -2.66 -1.81
CA THR A 20 -7.77 -2.33 -3.19
C THR A 20 -8.79 -3.31 -3.76
N ALA A 21 -8.79 -4.57 -3.31
CA ALA A 21 -9.80 -5.55 -3.69
C ALA A 21 -11.16 -5.33 -2.98
N ALA A 22 -11.19 -4.61 -1.86
CA ALA A 22 -12.42 -4.28 -1.12
C ALA A 22 -13.10 -2.99 -1.62
N ILE A 23 -12.50 -2.28 -2.59
CA ILE A 23 -13.08 -1.09 -3.21
C ILE A 23 -14.21 -1.53 -4.13
N SER A 24 -15.41 -0.98 -3.93
CA SER A 24 -16.60 -1.36 -4.69
C SER A 24 -16.55 -0.92 -6.16
N ASP A 25 -15.89 0.20 -6.47
CA ASP A 25 -15.61 0.61 -7.85
C ASP A 25 -14.36 -0.12 -8.40
N PRO A 26 -14.51 -1.02 -9.39
CA PRO A 26 -13.39 -1.78 -9.94
C PRO A 26 -12.36 -0.92 -10.67
N ALA A 27 -12.75 0.22 -11.24
CA ALA A 27 -11.82 1.13 -11.91
C ALA A 27 -10.89 1.78 -10.90
N THR A 28 -11.45 2.41 -9.86
CA THR A 28 -10.68 2.96 -8.73
C THR A 28 -9.79 1.90 -8.08
N GLY A 29 -10.32 0.69 -7.83
CA GLY A 29 -9.55 -0.40 -7.24
C GLY A 29 -8.35 -0.82 -8.10
N LYS A 30 -8.52 -0.89 -9.42
CA LYS A 30 -7.46 -1.20 -10.38
C LYS A 30 -6.40 -0.10 -10.41
N ASP A 31 -6.80 1.16 -10.47
CA ASP A 31 -5.90 2.31 -10.56
C ASP A 31 -5.02 2.43 -9.31
N MET A 32 -5.63 2.30 -8.12
CA MET A 32 -4.89 2.31 -6.86
C MET A 32 -3.89 1.16 -6.76
N ARG A 33 -4.27 -0.05 -7.22
CA ARG A 33 -3.37 -1.19 -7.26
C ARG A 33 -2.21 -0.98 -8.22
N GLN A 34 -2.47 -0.42 -9.40
CA GLN A 34 -1.43 -0.14 -10.39
C GLN A 34 -0.45 0.91 -9.90
N PHE A 35 -0.96 1.98 -9.27
CA PHE A 35 -0.13 3.00 -8.63
C PHE A 35 0.79 2.39 -7.57
N ALA A 36 0.25 1.61 -6.64
CA ALA A 36 1.06 0.95 -5.61
C ALA A 36 2.10 -0.02 -6.19
N ARG A 37 1.76 -0.73 -7.28
CA ARG A 37 2.71 -1.61 -7.96
C ARG A 37 3.89 -0.82 -8.55
N ALA A 38 3.61 0.32 -9.18
CA ALA A 38 4.64 1.19 -9.74
C ALA A 38 5.59 1.71 -8.64
N GLU A 39 5.04 2.15 -7.50
CA GLU A 39 5.84 2.59 -6.35
C GLU A 39 6.78 1.50 -5.81
N PHE A 40 6.28 0.26 -5.66
CA PHE A 40 7.12 -0.85 -5.22
C PHE A 40 8.20 -1.22 -6.24
N GLU A 41 7.87 -1.16 -7.54
CA GLU A 41 8.83 -1.47 -8.61
C GLU A 41 9.93 -0.41 -8.71
N GLN A 42 9.58 0.88 -8.59
CA GLN A 42 10.53 2.00 -8.57
C GLN A 42 11.58 1.85 -7.46
N HIS A 43 11.18 1.31 -6.30
CA HIS A 43 12.04 1.20 -5.13
C HIS A 43 12.60 -0.22 -4.89
N ARG A 44 12.42 -1.16 -5.83
CA ARG A 44 12.82 -2.58 -5.66
C ARG A 44 14.32 -2.80 -5.40
N HIS A 45 15.15 -1.84 -5.81
CA HIS A 45 16.62 -1.90 -5.70
C HIS A 45 17.17 -1.10 -4.51
N VAL A 46 16.32 -0.46 -3.70
CA VAL A 46 16.76 0.25 -2.50
C VAL A 46 17.31 -0.74 -1.48
N THR A 47 18.56 -0.55 -1.07
CA THR A 47 19.25 -1.39 -0.08
C THR A 47 19.46 -0.69 1.27
N ASP A 48 19.33 0.64 1.31
CA ASP A 48 19.44 1.41 2.55
C ASP A 48 18.28 1.12 3.50
N LEU A 49 18.62 0.66 4.70
CA LEU A 49 17.65 0.24 5.70
C LEU A 49 16.82 1.42 6.25
N ALA A 50 17.39 2.62 6.34
CA ALA A 50 16.65 3.79 6.81
C ALA A 50 15.61 4.21 5.79
N HIS A 51 15.99 4.26 4.51
CA HIS A 51 15.11 4.56 3.40
C HIS A 51 13.99 3.52 3.26
N ILE A 52 14.27 2.22 3.37
CA ILE A 52 13.21 1.19 3.35
C ILE A 52 12.21 1.40 4.49
N ARG A 53 12.66 1.71 5.70
CA ARG A 53 11.75 1.99 6.83
C ARG A 53 10.89 3.22 6.57
N PHE A 54 11.48 4.27 5.99
CA PHE A 54 10.76 5.47 5.61
C PHE A 54 9.69 5.16 4.56
N LEU A 55 10.04 4.46 3.47
CA LEU A 55 9.10 4.07 2.41
C LEU A 55 7.94 3.22 2.95
N VAL A 56 8.22 2.24 3.80
CA VAL A 56 7.17 1.41 4.43
C VAL A 56 6.25 2.26 5.31
N SER A 57 6.80 3.19 6.09
CA SER A 57 6.01 4.05 6.97
C SER A 57 5.15 5.04 6.17
N SER A 58 5.74 5.67 5.15
CA SER A 58 5.04 6.57 4.23
C SER A 58 3.92 5.85 3.49
N GLY A 59 4.20 4.67 2.91
CA GLY A 59 3.20 3.86 2.22
C GLY A 59 2.06 3.41 3.13
N LYS A 60 2.34 3.11 4.41
CA LYS A 60 1.29 2.83 5.40
C LYS A 60 0.42 4.07 5.65
N THR A 61 1.00 5.24 5.87
CA THR A 61 0.24 6.48 6.06
C THR A 61 -0.64 6.80 4.85
N GLN A 62 -0.13 6.62 3.64
CA GLN A 62 -0.89 6.82 2.40
C GLN A 62 -2.07 5.83 2.31
N LEU A 63 -1.84 4.55 2.63
CA LEU A 63 -2.89 3.54 2.64
C LEU A 63 -3.98 3.84 3.67
N ASP A 64 -3.59 4.22 4.89
CA ASP A 64 -4.53 4.55 5.98
C ASP A 64 -5.37 5.80 5.61
N THR A 65 -4.73 6.80 4.98
CA THR A 65 -5.41 8.01 4.47
C THR A 65 -6.40 7.66 3.35
N MET A 66 -5.99 6.81 2.41
CA MET A 66 -6.85 6.33 1.32
C MET A 66 -8.06 5.58 1.88
N LYS A 67 -7.86 4.65 2.82
CA LYS A 67 -8.95 3.92 3.48
C LYS A 67 -9.95 4.88 4.14
N ALA A 68 -9.47 5.88 4.89
CA ALA A 68 -10.32 6.87 5.51
C ALA A 68 -11.13 7.69 4.48
N SER A 69 -10.48 8.12 3.39
CA SER A 69 -11.16 8.85 2.30
C SER A 69 -12.25 8.00 1.63
N LEU A 70 -11.95 6.73 1.34
CA LEU A 70 -12.88 5.82 0.68
C LEU A 70 -14.04 5.36 1.58
N LEU A 71 -13.81 5.28 2.89
CA LEU A 71 -14.86 5.06 3.88
C LEU A 71 -15.82 6.26 3.92
N ASN A 72 -15.26 7.47 3.98
CA ASN A 72 -16.04 8.72 4.01
C ASN A 72 -16.85 8.94 2.72
N SER A 73 -16.40 8.41 1.58
CA SER A 73 -17.14 8.45 0.31
C SER A 73 -18.13 7.31 0.13
N GLY A 74 -18.20 6.35 1.06
CA GLY A 74 -19.10 5.19 1.01
C GLY A 74 -18.70 4.11 -0.01
N ILE A 75 -17.49 4.18 -0.56
CA ILE A 75 -17.01 3.27 -1.62
C ILE A 75 -16.30 2.05 -1.02
N LEU A 76 -15.68 2.21 0.15
CA LEU A 76 -15.11 1.11 0.93
C LEU A 76 -16.09 0.68 2.03
N LEU A 77 -16.41 -0.60 2.09
CA LEU A 77 -17.23 -1.17 3.16
C LEU A 77 -16.33 -1.50 4.37
N MET A 78 -16.82 -1.25 5.58
CA MET A 78 -16.17 -1.75 6.79
C MET A 78 -16.27 -3.28 6.79
N THR A 79 -15.17 -3.97 6.49
CA THR A 79 -15.02 -5.42 6.63
C THR A 79 -14.26 -5.78 7.88
#